data_AF-A0A1H7EKK5-F1
#
_entry.id   AF-A0A1H7EKK5-F1
#
_cell.length_a   1.000
_cell.length_b   1.000
_cell.length_c   1.000
_cell.angle_alpha   90.00
_cell.angle_beta   90.00
_cell.angle_gamma   90.00
#
_symmetry.space_group_name_H-M   'P 1'
#
loop_
_entity.id
_entity.type
_entity.pdbx_description
1 polymer ?
#
loop_
_entity_poly.entity_id
_entity_poly.type
_entity_poly.pdbx_seq_one_letter_code
_entity_poly.pdbx_strand_id
1 'polypeptide(L)'
;RALERRVSVLADTRIRKPRDNRLVRDTRASRPSLAQSFAFGHALIDICDALTVGSIRGALPVRIPLRNGKILEEWSVRSRADAGQPRYPLINLRIEAELLLFIAQTGLNRAQAYPARIGQFHYTSHLDGYQVRRYKHRRQGEVEFEIYREYRALFERYLTWRSAMFPDDPDGLLFPFVRHGRAEDAPPRFTRVHAVCRKLGITFVPPGSLRKVRINWLLRELQDPELAAEMAQHAPGTLLRDYVEPNPQVAMLEISRFHRLADPDIAMPGPGRCVSPMPAGLPGVPPQATRPDCASPAGCLFCVHHRDVDSEDHVWSLASFRHLKSLELARDRSSPPGSRPGNPHPAALA
;
A
#
# COMPACT_ATOMS: atom_id res chain seq x y z
N ARG A 1 -0.46 31.41 -20.98
CA ARG A 1 0.26 30.13 -21.23
C ARG A 1 1.67 30.29 -20.68
N ALA A 2 1.99 29.69 -19.53
CA ALA A 2 3.19 30.02 -18.74
C ALA A 2 4.55 29.62 -19.35
N LEU A 3 4.58 28.95 -20.51
CA LEU A 3 5.82 28.44 -21.10
C LEU A 3 6.05 28.89 -22.55
N GLU A 4 5.16 29.71 -23.14
CA GLU A 4 5.29 30.24 -24.51
C GLU A 4 5.64 29.24 -25.64
N ARG A 5 5.50 27.93 -25.40
CA ARG A 5 5.83 26.91 -26.40
C ARG A 5 4.73 26.80 -27.46
N ARG A 6 5.15 26.69 -28.73
CA ARG A 6 4.27 26.44 -29.89
C ARG A 6 3.87 24.96 -30.00
N VAL A 7 4.63 24.05 -29.38
CA VAL A 7 4.42 22.60 -29.45
C VAL A 7 4.52 21.98 -28.05
N SER A 8 3.76 20.91 -27.80
CA SER A 8 3.75 20.27 -26.48
C SER A 8 5.08 19.58 -26.17
N VAL A 9 5.47 19.54 -24.88
CA VAL A 9 6.72 18.89 -24.42
C VAL A 9 6.80 17.41 -24.82
N LEU A 10 5.66 16.72 -24.92
CA LEU A 10 5.58 15.32 -25.37
C LEU A 10 5.94 15.14 -26.85
N ALA A 11 5.86 16.19 -27.66
CA ALA A 11 6.25 16.14 -29.08
C ALA A 11 7.74 16.44 -29.28
N ASP A 12 8.33 17.30 -28.44
CA ASP A 12 9.77 17.60 -28.44
C ASP A 12 10.61 16.47 -27.83
N THR A 13 10.01 15.69 -26.93
CA THR A 13 10.71 14.59 -26.25
C THR A 13 10.34 13.27 -26.91
N ARG A 14 11.29 12.32 -27.00
CA ARG A 14 10.99 10.93 -27.41
C ARG A 14 10.18 10.14 -26.38
N ILE A 15 9.61 10.84 -25.39
CA ILE A 15 8.78 10.26 -24.33
C ILE A 15 7.41 9.96 -24.93
N ARG A 16 7.15 8.67 -25.16
CA ARG A 16 5.85 8.24 -25.65
C ARG A 16 4.82 8.35 -24.52
N LYS A 17 3.69 9.01 -24.80
CA LYS A 17 2.50 8.92 -23.93
C LYS A 17 2.18 7.42 -23.76
N PRO A 18 2.04 6.91 -22.52
CA PRO A 18 1.64 5.52 -22.33
C PRO A 18 0.31 5.31 -23.06
N ARG A 19 0.22 4.23 -23.84
CA ARG A 19 -1.01 3.86 -24.53
C ARG A 19 -2.11 3.78 -23.47
N ASP A 20 -3.20 4.51 -23.69
CA ASP A 20 -4.41 4.48 -22.87
C ASP A 20 -4.95 3.05 -22.87
N ASN A 21 -4.40 2.23 -21.98
CA ASN A 21 -4.82 0.86 -21.83
C ASN A 21 -6.07 0.93 -20.99
N ARG A 22 -7.22 1.08 -21.67
CA ARG A 22 -8.59 0.99 -21.16
C ARG A 22 -8.77 1.70 -19.83
N LEU A 23 -9.45 2.86 -19.83
CA LEU A 23 -10.24 3.37 -18.71
C LEU A 23 -9.59 3.07 -17.36
N VAL A 24 -8.94 4.05 -16.75
CA VAL A 24 -8.75 4.09 -15.28
C VAL A 24 -10.08 3.63 -14.68
N ARG A 25 -10.13 2.33 -14.42
CA ARG A 25 -11.35 1.57 -14.16
C ARG A 25 -11.61 2.01 -12.75
N ASP A 26 -12.63 2.85 -12.57
CA ASP A 26 -13.07 3.43 -11.32
C ASP A 26 -12.14 3.07 -10.16
N THR A 27 -11.30 3.98 -9.69
CA THR A 27 -10.36 3.71 -8.58
C THR A 27 -11.05 3.18 -7.31
N ARG A 28 -12.39 3.18 -7.27
CA ARG A 28 -13.25 2.50 -6.27
C ARG A 28 -13.64 1.06 -6.58
N ALA A 29 -13.70 0.65 -7.85
CA ALA A 29 -14.16 -0.67 -8.26
C ALA A 29 -12.96 -1.56 -8.64
N SER A 30 -12.76 -2.63 -7.89
CA SER A 30 -11.87 -3.78 -8.18
C SER A 30 -10.40 -3.70 -7.75
N ARG A 31 -10.12 -3.13 -6.57
CA ARG A 31 -9.01 -3.64 -5.73
C ARG A 31 -9.53 -3.88 -4.31
N PRO A 32 -9.54 -5.12 -3.81
CA PRO A 32 -9.93 -5.34 -2.43
C PRO A 32 -8.94 -4.58 -1.55
N SER A 33 -9.45 -3.64 -0.75
CA SER A 33 -8.63 -3.01 0.28
C SER A 33 -8.03 -4.09 1.18
N LEU A 34 -6.87 -3.82 1.80
CA LEU A 34 -6.28 -4.73 2.79
C LEU A 34 -7.33 -5.10 3.85
N ALA A 35 -8.08 -4.12 4.34
CA ALA A 35 -9.17 -4.31 5.30
C ALA A 35 -10.25 -5.30 4.80
N GLN A 36 -10.69 -5.18 3.54
CA GLN A 36 -11.65 -6.12 2.95
C GLN A 36 -11.07 -7.53 2.82
N SER A 37 -9.77 -7.64 2.52
CA SER A 37 -9.09 -8.93 2.40
C SER A 37 -8.95 -9.62 3.76
N PHE A 38 -8.67 -8.85 4.82
CA PHE A 38 -8.69 -9.36 6.20
C PHE A 38 -10.09 -9.79 6.64
N ALA A 39 -11.12 -8.96 6.37
CA ALA A 39 -12.50 -9.33 6.67
C ALA A 39 -12.94 -10.62 5.97
N PHE A 40 -12.51 -10.81 4.72
CA PHE A 40 -12.72 -12.05 3.99
C PHE A 40 -11.96 -13.23 4.60
N GLY A 41 -10.67 -13.06 4.93
CA GLY A 41 -9.87 -14.10 5.59
C GLY A 41 -10.44 -14.54 6.93
N HIS A 42 -10.89 -13.60 7.76
CA HIS A 42 -11.57 -13.90 9.02
C HIS A 42 -12.87 -14.66 8.81
N ALA A 43 -13.69 -14.27 7.82
CA ALA A 43 -14.91 -15.00 7.50
C ALA A 43 -14.64 -16.44 7.05
N LEU A 44 -13.55 -16.70 6.31
CA LEU A 44 -13.16 -18.07 5.94
C LEU A 44 -12.79 -18.90 7.17
N ILE A 45 -12.03 -18.34 8.11
CA ILE A 45 -11.66 -19.01 9.36
C ILE A 45 -12.91 -19.33 10.19
N ASP A 46 -13.81 -18.35 10.35
CA ASP A 46 -15.04 -18.51 11.11
C ASP A 46 -15.94 -19.62 10.50
N ILE A 47 -15.98 -19.74 9.17
CA ILE A 47 -16.68 -20.83 8.47
C ILE A 47 -16.02 -22.19 8.79
N CYS A 48 -14.69 -22.28 8.72
CA CYS A 48 -13.96 -23.52 9.03
C CYS A 48 -14.13 -23.94 10.51
N ASP A 49 -14.14 -22.97 11.42
CA ASP A 49 -14.31 -23.19 12.85
C ASP A 49 -15.71 -23.67 13.20
N ALA A 50 -16.74 -23.09 12.58
CA ALA A 50 -18.12 -23.46 12.83
C ALA A 50 -18.50 -24.81 12.22
N LEU A 51 -17.98 -25.15 11.03
CA LEU A 51 -18.35 -26.36 10.27
C LEU A 51 -17.61 -27.63 10.74
N THR A 52 -17.67 -27.94 12.03
CA THR A 52 -17.17 -29.20 12.62
C THR A 52 -17.96 -30.43 12.15
N VAL A 53 -17.42 -31.64 12.35
CA VAL A 53 -18.14 -32.91 12.06
C VAL A 53 -19.48 -32.96 12.81
N GLY A 54 -19.47 -32.56 14.08
CA GLY A 54 -20.66 -32.50 14.92
C GLY A 54 -21.71 -31.51 14.43
N SER A 55 -21.31 -30.29 14.01
CA SER A 55 -22.26 -29.31 13.47
C SER A 55 -22.85 -29.74 12.12
N ILE A 56 -22.03 -30.35 11.25
CA ILE A 56 -22.47 -30.85 9.95
C ILE A 56 -23.44 -32.03 10.16
N ARG A 57 -23.19 -32.94 11.10
CA ARG A 57 -24.09 -34.09 11.35
C ARG A 57 -25.28 -33.74 12.26
N GLY A 58 -25.20 -32.64 13.02
CA GLY A 58 -26.19 -32.22 14.03
C GLY A 58 -27.45 -31.56 13.49
N ALA A 59 -28.24 -30.92 14.34
CA ALA A 59 -29.50 -30.27 13.94
C ALA A 59 -29.30 -29.09 12.96
N LEU A 60 -30.31 -28.81 12.14
CA LEU A 60 -30.36 -27.64 11.26
C LEU A 60 -31.24 -26.54 11.87
N PRO A 61 -30.99 -25.26 11.54
CA PRO A 61 -29.90 -24.75 10.69
C PRO A 61 -28.53 -24.78 11.38
N VAL A 62 -27.45 -24.91 10.61
CA VAL A 62 -26.11 -24.71 11.17
C VAL A 62 -25.89 -23.21 11.34
N ARG A 63 -25.59 -22.79 12.57
CA ARG A 63 -25.33 -21.40 12.93
C ARG A 63 -23.83 -21.17 12.94
N ILE A 64 -23.35 -20.30 12.05
CA ILE A 64 -21.94 -19.92 11.94
C ILE A 64 -21.80 -18.53 12.58
N PRO A 65 -21.27 -18.43 13.81
CA PRO A 65 -21.00 -17.16 14.43
C PRO A 65 -19.79 -16.51 13.74
N LEU A 66 -19.93 -15.26 13.34
CA LEU A 66 -18.85 -14.49 12.72
C LEU A 66 -18.32 -13.45 13.69
N ARG A 67 -17.02 -13.12 13.57
CA ARG A 67 -16.35 -12.12 14.42
C ARG A 67 -16.95 -10.72 14.30
N ASN A 68 -17.70 -10.44 13.23
CA ASN A 68 -18.41 -9.18 13.04
C ASN A 68 -19.77 -9.12 13.78
N GLY A 69 -20.07 -10.12 14.63
CA GLY A 69 -21.31 -10.21 15.40
C GLY A 69 -22.51 -10.73 14.60
N LYS A 70 -22.36 -10.98 13.30
CA LYS A 70 -23.43 -11.59 12.49
C LYS A 70 -23.45 -13.10 12.69
N ILE A 71 -24.64 -13.68 12.62
CA ILE A 71 -24.82 -15.14 12.61
C ILE A 71 -25.30 -15.53 11.23
N LEU A 72 -24.56 -16.40 10.57
CA LEU A 72 -24.95 -16.98 9.29
C LEU A 72 -25.68 -18.29 9.54
N GLU A 73 -26.92 -18.37 9.08
CA GLU A 73 -27.73 -19.59 9.16
C GLU A 73 -27.69 -20.29 7.80
N GLU A 74 -27.06 -21.47 7.76
CA GLU A 74 -27.02 -22.31 6.56
C GLU A 74 -27.95 -23.51 6.70
N TRP A 75 -28.83 -23.62 5.72
CA TRP A 75 -29.77 -24.72 5.57
C TRP A 75 -29.25 -25.69 4.53
N SER A 76 -29.23 -26.98 4.85
CA SER A 76 -29.10 -28.04 3.86
C SER A 76 -30.40 -28.83 3.82
N VAL A 77 -31.08 -28.86 2.68
CA VAL A 77 -32.35 -29.61 2.57
C VAL A 77 -32.09 -31.10 2.81
N ARG A 78 -32.84 -31.69 3.74
CA ARG A 78 -32.87 -33.13 3.98
C ARG A 78 -33.94 -33.74 3.08
N SER A 79 -33.56 -34.48 2.04
CA SER A 79 -34.53 -35.35 1.36
C SER A 79 -34.93 -36.47 2.33
N ARG A 80 -36.23 -36.81 2.41
CA ARG A 80 -36.72 -37.86 3.34
C ARG A 80 -36.13 -39.25 3.03
N ALA A 81 -35.65 -39.48 1.81
CA ALA A 81 -34.99 -40.73 1.43
C ALA A 81 -33.52 -40.82 1.90
N ASP A 82 -32.90 -39.72 2.33
CA ASP A 82 -31.46 -39.59 2.52
C ASP A 82 -31.07 -39.31 3.99
N ALA A 83 -31.75 -39.95 4.94
CA ALA A 83 -31.50 -39.76 6.37
C ALA A 83 -30.06 -40.11 6.81
N GLY A 84 -29.26 -40.76 5.96
CA GLY A 84 -27.84 -41.06 6.17
C GLY A 84 -26.87 -40.41 5.19
N GLN A 85 -27.31 -39.57 4.23
CA GLN A 85 -26.36 -38.97 3.27
C GLN A 85 -25.58 -37.78 3.86
N PRO A 86 -24.29 -37.62 3.51
CA PRO A 86 -23.50 -36.46 3.90
C PRO A 86 -24.12 -35.17 3.37
N ARG A 87 -24.12 -34.11 4.19
CA ARG A 87 -24.58 -32.77 3.78
C ARG A 87 -23.57 -32.13 2.83
N TYR A 88 -23.54 -32.61 1.59
CA TYR A 88 -22.60 -32.19 0.55
C TYR A 88 -22.50 -30.67 0.38
N PRO A 89 -23.56 -29.86 0.56
CA PRO A 89 -23.43 -28.41 0.51
C PRO A 89 -22.55 -27.82 1.60
N LEU A 90 -22.71 -28.26 2.85
CA LEU A 90 -21.92 -27.76 3.98
C LEU A 90 -20.48 -28.27 3.95
N ILE A 91 -20.31 -29.54 3.58
CA ILE A 91 -18.99 -30.16 3.41
C ILE A 91 -18.19 -29.40 2.34
N ASN A 92 -18.79 -29.19 1.17
CA ASN A 92 -18.14 -28.44 0.11
C ASN A 92 -17.90 -26.97 0.48
N LEU A 93 -18.78 -26.33 1.26
CA LEU A 93 -18.54 -24.97 1.74
C LEU A 93 -17.26 -24.89 2.59
N ARG A 94 -17.08 -25.85 3.51
CA ARG A 94 -15.84 -25.95 4.30
C ARG A 94 -14.64 -26.19 3.38
N ILE A 95 -14.71 -27.15 2.46
CA ILE A 95 -13.60 -27.45 1.54
C ILE A 95 -13.26 -26.25 0.64
N GLU A 96 -14.26 -25.49 0.17
CA GLU A 96 -14.04 -24.24 -0.58
C GLU A 96 -13.26 -23.21 0.27
N ALA A 97 -13.61 -23.06 1.55
CA ALA A 97 -12.95 -22.13 2.46
C ALA A 97 -11.51 -22.56 2.80
N GLU A 98 -11.30 -23.84 3.11
CA GLU A 98 -9.98 -24.42 3.43
C GLU A 98 -9.04 -24.31 2.21
N LEU A 99 -9.54 -24.55 0.99
CA LEU A 99 -8.76 -24.38 -0.24
C LEU A 99 -8.34 -22.91 -0.44
N LEU A 100 -9.22 -21.96 -0.15
CA LEU A 100 -8.89 -20.53 -0.26
C LEU A 100 -7.86 -20.09 0.79
N LEU A 101 -7.99 -20.55 2.03
CA LEU A 101 -7.00 -20.33 3.10
C LEU A 101 -5.66 -20.94 2.73
N PHE A 102 -5.66 -22.17 2.23
CA PHE A 102 -4.46 -22.85 1.77
C PHE A 102 -3.77 -22.08 0.64
N ILE A 103 -4.50 -21.60 -0.36
CA ILE A 103 -3.94 -20.78 -1.45
C ILE A 103 -3.39 -19.46 -0.91
N ALA A 104 -4.10 -18.81 0.02
CA ALA A 104 -3.63 -17.58 0.64
C ALA A 104 -2.30 -17.80 1.38
N GLN A 105 -2.18 -18.88 2.15
CA GLN A 105 -1.03 -19.17 3.01
C GLN A 105 0.15 -19.85 2.31
N THR A 106 -0.07 -20.58 1.22
CA THR A 106 1.01 -21.26 0.48
C THR A 106 1.42 -20.53 -0.79
N GLY A 107 0.58 -19.65 -1.34
CA GLY A 107 0.89 -18.94 -2.58
C GLY A 107 0.78 -19.81 -3.84
N LEU A 108 0.28 -21.05 -3.72
CA LEU A 108 0.06 -21.95 -4.84
C LEU A 108 -1.03 -21.46 -5.78
N ASN A 109 -0.88 -21.76 -7.07
CA ASN A 109 -1.97 -21.55 -8.02
C ASN A 109 -3.14 -22.51 -7.70
N ARG A 110 -4.38 -22.09 -7.95
CA ARG A 110 -5.58 -22.94 -7.82
C ARG A 110 -5.44 -24.27 -8.56
N ALA A 111 -4.85 -24.25 -9.76
CA ALA A 111 -4.62 -25.46 -10.55
C ALA A 111 -3.59 -26.42 -9.95
N GLN A 112 -2.71 -25.93 -9.07
CA GLN A 112 -1.73 -26.75 -8.35
C GLN A 112 -2.27 -27.23 -6.99
N ALA A 113 -2.98 -26.35 -6.28
CA ALA A 113 -3.55 -26.65 -4.97
C ALA A 113 -4.71 -27.65 -5.03
N TYR A 114 -5.53 -27.60 -6.08
CA TYR A 114 -6.68 -28.48 -6.25
C TYR A 114 -6.33 -29.97 -6.37
N PRO A 115 -5.38 -30.39 -7.23
CA PRO A 115 -4.97 -31.80 -7.34
C PRO A 115 -3.95 -32.24 -6.29
N ALA A 116 -3.69 -31.45 -5.24
CA ALA A 116 -2.75 -31.83 -4.18
C ALA A 116 -3.26 -33.08 -3.43
N ARG A 117 -2.35 -33.97 -3.04
CA ARG A 117 -2.66 -35.21 -2.29
C ARG A 117 -1.99 -35.21 -0.93
N ILE A 118 -2.58 -35.90 0.04
CA ILE A 118 -2.04 -35.96 1.42
C ILE A 118 -0.62 -36.53 1.46
N GLY A 119 -0.33 -37.58 0.68
CA GLY A 119 0.98 -38.23 0.69
C GLY A 119 2.15 -37.35 0.22
N GLN A 120 1.89 -36.14 -0.30
CA GLN A 120 2.93 -35.21 -0.74
C GLN A 120 3.47 -34.31 0.39
N PHE A 121 2.89 -34.38 1.60
CA PHE A 121 3.23 -33.51 2.72
C PHE A 121 4.15 -34.22 3.71
N HIS A 122 5.36 -33.69 3.92
CA HIS A 122 6.32 -34.18 4.90
C HIS A 122 6.62 -33.10 5.93
N TYR A 123 6.72 -33.50 7.20
CA TYR A 123 7.07 -32.60 8.30
C TYR A 123 8.60 -32.50 8.42
N THR A 124 9.13 -31.28 8.49
CA THR A 124 10.57 -31.03 8.67
C THR A 124 10.79 -30.19 9.93
N SER A 125 11.53 -30.73 10.90
CA SER A 125 11.75 -30.12 12.22
C SER A 125 12.55 -28.81 12.20
N HIS A 126 13.34 -28.54 11.16
CA HIS A 126 14.22 -27.36 11.11
C HIS A 126 13.45 -26.02 11.06
N LEU A 127 12.20 -26.02 10.57
CA LEU A 127 11.40 -24.80 10.33
C LEU A 127 10.05 -24.81 11.04
N ASP A 128 9.81 -25.77 11.95
CA ASP A 128 8.52 -25.99 12.64
C ASP A 128 7.29 -26.07 11.71
N GLY A 129 7.50 -26.46 10.45
CA GLY A 129 6.52 -26.39 9.36
C GLY A 129 6.42 -27.66 8.51
N TYR A 130 5.44 -27.69 7.60
CA TYR A 130 5.34 -28.72 6.57
C TYR A 130 6.05 -28.27 5.29
N GLN A 131 6.87 -29.16 4.73
CA GLN A 131 7.46 -28.99 3.42
C GLN A 131 6.84 -29.99 2.45
N VAL A 132 6.36 -29.48 1.32
CA VAL A 132 5.96 -30.34 0.20
C VAL A 132 7.09 -30.38 -0.80
N ARG A 133 7.61 -31.57 -1.08
CA ARG A 133 8.66 -31.76 -2.08
C ARG A 133 8.03 -32.25 -3.38
N ARG A 134 8.23 -31.48 -4.45
CA ARG A 134 7.91 -31.94 -5.81
C ARG A 134 9.09 -31.69 -6.72
N TYR A 135 9.58 -32.75 -7.35
CA TYR A 135 10.67 -32.68 -8.31
C TYR A 135 10.24 -31.92 -9.58
N LYS A 136 10.93 -30.82 -9.90
CA LYS A 136 10.75 -30.11 -11.18
C LYS A 136 11.96 -30.38 -12.07
N HIS A 137 11.72 -30.96 -13.23
CA HIS A 137 12.74 -31.39 -14.21
C HIS A 137 13.67 -30.28 -14.77
N ARG A 138 13.50 -29.01 -14.35
CA ARG A 138 14.20 -27.83 -14.90
C ARG A 138 15.08 -27.08 -13.89
N ARG A 139 14.98 -27.37 -12.58
CA ARG A 139 15.84 -26.80 -11.53
C ARG A 139 16.02 -27.88 -10.45
N GLN A 140 17.26 -28.34 -10.26
CA GLN A 140 17.62 -29.35 -9.27
C GLN A 140 17.45 -28.79 -7.84
N GLY A 141 16.22 -28.85 -7.31
CA GLY A 141 15.90 -28.47 -5.93
C GLY A 141 14.42 -28.78 -5.62
N GLU A 142 14.21 -29.68 -4.66
CA GLU A 142 12.91 -30.28 -4.32
C GLU A 142 12.26 -29.61 -3.09
N VAL A 143 11.65 -28.44 -3.26
CA VAL A 143 10.59 -27.95 -2.35
C VAL A 143 9.59 -27.14 -3.19
N GLU A 144 8.31 -27.52 -3.19
CA GLU A 144 7.24 -26.84 -3.92
C GLU A 144 6.64 -25.68 -3.11
N PHE A 145 6.52 -25.83 -1.78
CA PHE A 145 6.12 -24.77 -0.85
C PHE A 145 6.32 -25.16 0.63
N GLU A 146 6.27 -24.14 1.50
CA GLU A 146 6.39 -24.26 2.96
C GLU A 146 5.12 -23.74 3.65
N ILE A 147 4.69 -24.42 4.72
CA ILE A 147 3.61 -24.00 5.61
C ILE A 147 4.20 -23.50 6.93
N TYR A 148 4.01 -22.21 7.20
CA TYR A 148 4.46 -21.54 8.43
C TYR A 148 3.70 -22.01 9.68
N ARG A 149 4.35 -21.85 10.83
CA ARG A 149 3.89 -22.32 12.16
C ARG A 149 2.48 -21.85 12.53
N GLU A 150 2.10 -20.63 12.17
CA GLU A 150 0.80 -20.04 12.53
C GLU A 150 -0.35 -20.71 11.78
N TYR A 151 -0.14 -21.06 10.50
CA TYR A 151 -1.16 -21.75 9.69
C TYR A 151 -1.24 -23.24 10.00
N ARG A 152 -0.15 -23.84 10.50
CA ARG A 152 -0.08 -25.26 10.84
C ARG A 152 -1.22 -25.73 11.72
N ALA A 153 -1.54 -25.00 12.79
CA ALA A 153 -2.62 -25.40 13.71
C ALA A 153 -4.00 -25.45 13.02
N LEU A 154 -4.26 -24.53 12.08
CA LEU A 154 -5.49 -24.55 11.28
C LEU A 154 -5.49 -25.72 10.29
N PHE A 155 -4.34 -25.98 9.66
CA PHE A 155 -4.19 -27.05 8.69
C PHE A 155 -4.31 -28.45 9.32
N GLU A 156 -3.72 -28.68 10.50
CA GLU A 156 -3.86 -29.94 11.24
C GLU A 156 -5.32 -30.19 11.63
N ARG A 157 -6.04 -29.15 12.10
CA ARG A 157 -7.49 -29.25 12.36
C ARG A 157 -8.29 -29.65 11.12
N TYR A 158 -7.89 -29.18 9.94
CA TYR A 158 -8.48 -29.59 8.68
C TYR A 158 -8.18 -31.07 8.37
N LEU A 159 -6.94 -31.53 8.55
CA LEU A 159 -6.58 -32.93 8.31
C LEU A 159 -7.34 -33.90 9.24
N THR A 160 -7.50 -33.55 10.52
CA THR A 160 -8.34 -34.30 11.46
C THR A 160 -9.81 -34.30 11.04
N TRP A 161 -10.33 -33.17 10.56
CA TRP A 161 -11.70 -33.11 10.05
C TRP A 161 -11.89 -33.95 8.78
N ARG A 162 -10.93 -33.89 7.85
CA ARG A 162 -10.97 -34.63 6.58
C ARG A 162 -10.98 -36.14 6.85
N SER A 163 -10.07 -36.64 7.69
CA SER A 163 -10.01 -38.07 8.04
C SER A 163 -11.30 -38.57 8.69
N ALA A 164 -11.93 -37.77 9.53
CA ALA A 164 -13.23 -38.11 10.14
C ALA A 164 -14.42 -38.07 9.17
N MET A 165 -14.34 -37.27 8.09
CA MET A 165 -15.40 -37.14 7.08
C MET A 165 -15.25 -38.09 5.89
N PHE A 166 -14.01 -38.45 5.55
CA PHE A 166 -13.64 -39.32 4.43
C PHE A 166 -12.70 -40.44 4.90
N PRO A 167 -13.19 -41.38 5.73
CA PRO A 167 -12.37 -42.48 6.25
C PRO A 167 -11.89 -43.44 5.14
N ASP A 168 -12.66 -43.55 4.06
CA ASP A 168 -12.39 -44.49 2.96
C ASP A 168 -11.31 -43.98 1.97
N ASP A 169 -10.84 -42.73 2.12
CA ASP A 169 -9.85 -42.10 1.24
C ASP A 169 -8.68 -41.47 2.01
N PRO A 170 -7.82 -42.29 2.67
CA PRO A 170 -6.70 -41.78 3.47
C PRO A 170 -5.62 -41.08 2.63
N ASP A 171 -5.35 -41.55 1.40
CA ASP A 171 -4.25 -41.06 0.54
C ASP A 171 -4.70 -40.25 -0.68
N GLY A 172 -5.99 -39.98 -0.83
CA GLY A 172 -6.50 -39.24 -1.98
C GLY A 172 -6.28 -37.74 -1.92
N LEU A 173 -7.24 -37.01 -2.49
CA LEU A 173 -7.13 -35.57 -2.67
C LEU A 173 -7.13 -34.86 -1.31
N LEU A 174 -6.27 -33.86 -1.18
CA LEU A 174 -6.24 -32.98 -0.01
C LEU A 174 -7.58 -32.26 0.14
N PHE A 175 -8.22 -31.89 -0.98
CA PHE A 175 -9.51 -31.21 -1.01
C PHE A 175 -10.55 -32.05 -1.78
N PRO A 176 -11.18 -33.06 -1.14
CA PRO A 176 -12.10 -33.98 -1.79
C PRO A 176 -13.49 -33.35 -1.98
N PHE A 177 -13.71 -32.66 -3.11
CA PHE A 177 -15.01 -32.07 -3.42
C PHE A 177 -16.05 -33.14 -3.78
N VAL A 178 -17.16 -33.16 -3.05
CA VAL A 178 -18.24 -34.10 -3.36
C VAL A 178 -19.16 -33.51 -4.42
N ARG A 179 -19.21 -34.15 -5.59
CA ARG A 179 -19.96 -33.68 -6.77
C ARG A 179 -20.82 -34.81 -7.34
N HIS A 180 -22.00 -34.45 -7.86
CA HIS A 180 -22.78 -35.34 -8.73
C HIS A 180 -22.55 -34.95 -10.19
N GLY A 181 -22.00 -35.87 -11.00
CA GLY A 181 -21.97 -35.76 -12.47
C GLY A 181 -20.96 -34.76 -13.09
N ARG A 182 -19.92 -34.31 -12.38
CA ARG A 182 -18.82 -33.52 -12.97
C ARG A 182 -17.50 -34.25 -12.86
N ALA A 183 -16.65 -34.12 -13.89
CA ALA A 183 -15.28 -34.60 -13.86
C ALA A 183 -14.50 -34.06 -12.66
N GLU A 184 -13.76 -34.95 -11.99
CA GLU A 184 -12.94 -34.64 -10.83
C GLU A 184 -11.82 -33.64 -11.15
N ASP A 185 -11.41 -33.52 -12.41
CA ASP A 185 -10.27 -32.67 -12.81
C ASP A 185 -10.60 -31.17 -12.90
N ALA A 186 -11.89 -30.79 -12.88
CA ALA A 186 -12.27 -29.39 -13.03
C ALA A 186 -12.15 -28.61 -11.70
N PRO A 187 -11.41 -27.48 -11.66
CA PRO A 187 -11.26 -26.69 -10.43
C PRO A 187 -12.60 -26.09 -9.97
N PRO A 188 -12.80 -25.92 -8.66
CA PRO A 188 -14.05 -25.40 -8.11
C PRO A 188 -14.27 -23.93 -8.49
N ARG A 189 -15.55 -23.56 -8.65
CA ARG A 189 -15.98 -22.18 -8.94
C ARG A 189 -16.27 -21.36 -7.68
N PHE A 190 -16.02 -21.91 -6.49
CA PHE A 190 -16.27 -21.27 -5.18
C PHE A 190 -17.69 -20.73 -5.01
N THR A 191 -18.67 -21.42 -5.59
CA THR A 191 -20.05 -20.92 -5.68
C THR A 191 -20.70 -20.73 -4.32
N ARG A 192 -20.30 -21.54 -3.31
CA ARG A 192 -20.89 -21.48 -1.98
C ARG A 192 -20.28 -20.35 -1.17
N VAL A 193 -18.95 -20.20 -1.20
CA VAL A 193 -18.28 -19.05 -0.60
C VAL A 193 -18.79 -17.75 -1.23
N HIS A 194 -19.01 -17.71 -2.54
CA HIS A 194 -19.64 -16.56 -3.21
C HIS A 194 -21.04 -16.23 -2.66
N ALA A 195 -21.87 -17.25 -2.44
CA ALA A 195 -23.21 -17.07 -1.87
C ALA A 195 -23.14 -16.54 -0.43
N VAL A 196 -22.24 -17.08 0.39
CA VAL A 196 -22.01 -16.63 1.76
C VAL A 196 -21.50 -15.20 1.79
N CYS A 197 -20.50 -14.85 0.99
CA CYS A 197 -20.00 -13.48 0.85
C CYS A 197 -21.13 -12.49 0.53
N ARG A 198 -22.04 -12.86 -0.38
CA ARG A 198 -23.19 -12.03 -0.76
C ARG A 198 -24.17 -11.84 0.41
N LYS A 199 -24.47 -12.90 1.16
CA LYS A 199 -25.33 -12.82 2.35
C LYS A 199 -24.72 -11.91 3.43
N LEU A 200 -23.40 -11.95 3.58
CA LEU A 200 -22.68 -11.21 4.62
C LEU A 200 -22.35 -9.75 4.25
N GLY A 201 -22.47 -9.40 2.97
CA GLY A 201 -22.02 -8.12 2.43
C GLY A 201 -20.50 -7.99 2.40
N ILE A 202 -19.78 -9.12 2.32
CA ILE A 202 -18.30 -9.16 2.26
C ILE A 202 -17.88 -9.27 0.79
N THR A 203 -16.90 -8.47 0.40
CA THR A 203 -16.30 -8.57 -0.95
C THR A 203 -15.55 -9.89 -1.10
N PHE A 204 -15.97 -10.71 -2.06
CA PHE A 204 -15.24 -11.94 -2.38
C PHE A 204 -13.87 -11.61 -2.99
N VAL A 205 -12.81 -12.21 -2.45
CA VAL A 205 -11.45 -12.07 -2.97
C VAL A 205 -11.08 -13.34 -3.75
N PRO A 206 -10.84 -13.25 -5.07
CA PRO A 206 -10.50 -14.42 -5.86
C PRO A 206 -9.10 -14.96 -5.51
N PRO A 207 -8.81 -16.24 -5.80
CA PRO A 207 -7.52 -16.87 -5.49
C PRO A 207 -6.31 -16.08 -5.98
N GLY A 208 -6.36 -15.53 -7.20
CA GLY A 208 -5.28 -14.71 -7.74
C GLY A 208 -5.02 -13.45 -6.93
N SER A 209 -6.07 -12.81 -6.43
CA SER A 209 -5.96 -11.61 -5.59
C SER A 209 -5.46 -11.94 -4.18
N LEU A 210 -5.83 -13.09 -3.60
CA LEU A 210 -5.31 -13.53 -2.29
C LEU A 210 -3.78 -13.63 -2.29
N ARG A 211 -3.22 -14.25 -3.33
CA ARG A 211 -1.77 -14.36 -3.51
C ARG A 211 -1.12 -12.98 -3.66
N LYS A 212 -1.73 -12.08 -4.45
CA LYS A 212 -1.26 -10.70 -4.61
C LYS A 212 -1.28 -9.92 -3.30
N VAL A 213 -2.34 -10.04 -2.52
CA VAL A 213 -2.49 -9.36 -1.22
C VAL A 213 -1.38 -9.82 -0.26
N ARG A 214 -1.12 -11.13 -0.17
CA ARG A 214 -0.04 -11.65 0.67
C ARG A 214 1.33 -11.15 0.23
N ILE A 215 1.64 -11.22 -1.06
CA ILE A 215 2.95 -10.77 -1.58
C ILE A 215 3.15 -9.28 -1.33
N ASN A 216 2.12 -8.45 -1.56
CA ASN A 216 2.18 -7.02 -1.25
C ASN A 216 2.27 -6.73 0.24
N TRP A 217 1.67 -7.57 1.11
CA TRP A 217 1.83 -7.44 2.55
C TRP A 217 3.26 -7.78 2.98
N LEU A 218 3.83 -8.89 2.50
CA LEU A 218 5.23 -9.28 2.78
C LEU A 218 6.21 -8.19 2.33
N LEU A 219 6.02 -7.64 1.13
CA LEU A 219 6.84 -6.54 0.62
C LEU A 219 6.81 -5.28 1.49
N ARG A 220 5.64 -4.98 2.06
CA ARG A 220 5.46 -3.80 2.91
C ARG A 220 6.07 -3.99 4.29
N GLU A 221 5.93 -5.19 4.84
CA GLU A 221 6.41 -5.53 6.18
C GLU A 221 7.93 -5.70 6.21
N LEU A 222 8.47 -6.44 5.25
CA LEU A 222 9.89 -6.79 5.23
C LEU A 222 10.77 -5.68 4.65
N GLN A 223 10.21 -4.84 3.77
CA GLN A 223 10.94 -3.85 2.95
C GLN A 223 12.16 -4.40 2.19
N ASP A 224 12.28 -5.73 2.09
CA ASP A 224 13.31 -6.44 1.36
C ASP A 224 12.66 -7.27 0.23
N PRO A 225 12.84 -6.85 -1.04
CA PRO A 225 12.30 -7.56 -2.19
C PRO A 225 12.88 -8.98 -2.39
N GLU A 226 14.12 -9.24 -1.95
CA GLU A 226 14.76 -10.55 -2.13
C GLU A 226 14.18 -11.56 -1.14
N LEU A 227 14.12 -11.20 0.14
CA LEU A 227 13.50 -12.01 1.18
C LEU A 227 12.00 -12.21 0.90
N ALA A 228 11.29 -11.17 0.46
CA ALA A 228 9.89 -11.28 0.06
C ALA A 228 9.71 -12.21 -1.16
N ALA A 229 10.65 -12.24 -2.10
CA ALA A 229 10.64 -13.14 -3.25
C ALA A 229 10.91 -14.59 -2.87
N GLU A 230 11.85 -14.81 -1.94
CA GLU A 230 12.12 -16.12 -1.35
C GLU A 230 10.87 -16.65 -0.62
N MET A 231 10.28 -15.86 0.28
CA MET A 231 9.05 -16.22 0.99
C MET A 231 7.84 -16.41 0.06
N ALA A 232 7.77 -15.66 -1.02
CA ALA A 232 6.75 -15.79 -2.06
C ALA A 232 7.05 -16.91 -3.09
N GLN A 233 8.20 -17.57 -2.99
CA GLN A 233 8.64 -18.63 -3.91
C GLN A 233 8.59 -18.15 -5.38
N HIS A 234 8.97 -16.90 -5.62
CA HIS A 234 8.99 -16.24 -6.93
C HIS A 234 10.39 -15.74 -7.25
N ALA A 235 10.72 -15.68 -8.55
CA ALA A 235 11.92 -14.96 -8.95
C ALA A 235 11.73 -13.45 -8.65
N PRO A 236 12.75 -12.74 -8.12
CA PRO A 236 12.64 -11.32 -7.76
C PRO A 236 12.08 -10.45 -8.90
N GLY A 237 12.53 -10.67 -10.14
CA GLY A 237 12.01 -9.94 -11.30
C GLY A 237 10.53 -10.18 -11.63
N THR A 238 10.00 -11.38 -11.34
CA THR A 238 8.56 -11.68 -11.51
C THR A 238 7.75 -11.02 -10.41
N LEU A 239 8.29 -10.99 -9.18
CA LEU A 239 7.67 -10.32 -8.05
C LEU A 239 7.54 -8.81 -8.29
N LEU A 240 8.62 -8.16 -8.72
CA LEU A 240 8.62 -6.72 -9.02
C LEU A 240 7.70 -6.36 -10.18
N ARG A 241 7.60 -7.21 -11.21
CA ARG A 241 6.78 -6.93 -12.41
C ARG A 241 5.29 -7.21 -12.21
N ASP A 242 4.94 -8.35 -11.63
CA ASP A 242 3.58 -8.89 -11.68
C ASP A 242 2.80 -8.68 -10.37
N TYR A 243 3.49 -8.35 -9.28
CA TYR A 243 2.91 -8.27 -7.93
C TYR A 243 3.07 -6.93 -7.23
N VAL A 244 4.16 -6.17 -7.44
CA VAL A 244 4.32 -4.85 -6.80
C VAL A 244 3.20 -3.93 -7.27
N GLU A 245 2.31 -3.57 -6.34
CA GLU A 245 1.29 -2.56 -6.58
C GLU A 245 1.73 -1.23 -5.97
N PRO A 246 1.76 -0.13 -6.76
CA PRO A 246 2.09 1.18 -6.24
C PRO A 246 1.10 1.59 -5.15
N ASN A 247 1.60 1.86 -3.94
CA ASN A 247 0.80 2.45 -2.88
C ASN A 247 0.96 3.98 -2.96
N PRO A 248 -0.09 4.74 -3.29
CA PRO A 248 -0.01 6.20 -3.43
C PRO A 248 0.44 6.89 -2.13
N GLN A 249 0.12 6.33 -0.97
CA GLN A 249 0.55 6.90 0.32
C GLN A 249 2.05 6.71 0.54
N VAL A 250 2.58 5.52 0.22
CA VAL A 250 4.02 5.23 0.32
C VAL A 250 4.78 6.06 -0.71
N ALA A 251 4.30 6.13 -1.95
CA ALA A 251 4.89 6.96 -3.00
C ALA A 251 4.90 8.44 -2.59
N MET A 252 3.82 8.96 -2.00
CA MET A 252 3.76 10.33 -1.50
C MET A 252 4.81 10.57 -0.40
N LEU A 253 4.97 9.63 0.53
CA LEU A 253 6.00 9.72 1.59
C LEU A 253 7.42 9.64 1.01
N GLU A 254 7.67 8.74 0.07
CA GLU A 254 8.97 8.58 -0.61
C GLU A 254 9.34 9.82 -1.41
N ILE A 255 8.41 10.35 -2.21
CA ILE A 255 8.57 11.60 -2.96
C ILE A 255 8.85 12.75 -1.98
N SER A 256 8.10 12.84 -0.88
CA SER A 256 8.32 13.87 0.14
C SER A 256 9.70 13.75 0.82
N ARG A 257 10.14 12.52 1.13
CA ARG A 257 11.49 12.26 1.68
C ARG A 257 12.57 12.61 0.68
N PHE A 258 12.39 12.24 -0.59
CA PHE A 258 13.31 12.57 -1.67
C PHE A 258 13.47 14.08 -1.79
N HIS A 259 12.37 14.84 -1.88
CA HIS A 259 12.44 16.29 -1.94
C HIS A 259 13.04 16.92 -0.69
N ARG A 260 12.77 16.36 0.51
CA ARG A 260 13.40 16.82 1.76
C ARG A 260 14.92 16.60 1.79
N LEU A 261 15.40 15.52 1.18
CA LEU A 261 16.84 15.21 1.09
C LEU A 261 17.53 15.97 -0.04
N ALA A 262 16.82 16.23 -1.14
CA ALA A 262 17.37 16.80 -2.35
C ALA A 262 17.27 18.33 -2.42
N ASP A 263 16.36 18.95 -1.67
CA ASP A 263 16.13 20.40 -1.70
C ASP A 263 16.59 21.05 -0.38
N PRO A 264 17.84 21.54 -0.29
CA PRO A 264 18.35 22.18 0.93
C PRO A 264 17.72 23.55 1.19
N ASP A 265 17.08 24.17 0.19
CA ASP A 265 16.59 25.55 0.26
C ASP A 265 15.08 25.60 -0.04
N ILE A 266 14.28 25.95 0.97
CA ILE A 266 12.87 26.28 0.75
C ILE A 266 12.85 27.62 0.00
N ALA A 267 12.26 27.65 -1.20
CA ALA A 267 12.22 28.83 -2.05
C ALA A 267 11.64 30.04 -1.28
N MET A 268 12.49 31.03 -1.01
CA MET A 268 12.11 32.26 -0.31
C MET A 268 11.80 33.40 -1.30
N PRO A 269 10.98 34.39 -0.92
CA PRO A 269 10.68 35.54 -1.77
C PRO A 269 11.87 36.47 -2.03
N GLY A 270 12.84 36.52 -1.12
CA GLY A 270 14.01 37.40 -1.19
C GLY A 270 15.30 36.69 -1.61
N PRO A 271 16.38 37.45 -1.91
CA PRO A 271 17.71 36.86 -2.14
C PRO A 271 18.24 36.18 -0.87
N GLY A 272 19.09 35.16 -1.02
CA GLY A 272 19.68 34.41 0.10
C GLY A 272 19.09 33.02 0.31
N ARG A 273 19.18 32.49 1.53
CA ARG A 273 18.65 31.18 1.93
C ARG A 273 17.66 31.28 3.08
N CYS A 274 16.78 30.28 3.18
CA CYS A 274 15.76 30.19 4.21
C CYS A 274 15.84 28.83 4.93
N VAL A 275 15.97 28.88 6.26
CA VAL A 275 16.10 27.69 7.11
C VAL A 275 14.72 27.12 7.52
N SER A 276 13.67 27.94 7.52
CA SER A 276 12.31 27.55 7.94
C SER A 276 11.26 28.45 7.29
N PRO A 277 10.13 27.89 6.77
CA PRO A 277 9.08 28.66 6.11
C PRO A 277 8.14 29.38 7.09
N MET A 278 8.42 29.34 8.39
CA MET A 278 7.62 30.01 9.42
C MET A 278 8.23 31.38 9.71
N PRO A 279 7.55 32.50 9.39
CA PRO A 279 8.10 33.83 9.62
C PRO A 279 8.19 34.11 11.13
N ALA A 280 9.37 34.49 11.59
CA ALA A 280 9.64 34.81 12.99
C ALA A 280 10.52 36.06 13.07
N GLY A 281 10.10 37.06 13.85
CA GLY A 281 10.84 38.32 13.98
C GLY A 281 12.11 38.18 14.81
N LEU A 282 13.16 38.86 14.39
CA LEU A 282 14.37 39.02 15.20
C LEU A 282 14.05 39.74 16.53
N PRO A 283 14.74 39.40 17.63
CA PRO A 283 14.59 40.12 18.89
C PRO A 283 15.12 41.56 18.75
N GLY A 284 14.36 42.55 19.23
CA GLY A 284 14.76 43.97 19.21
C GLY A 284 14.48 44.72 17.90
N VAL A 285 13.64 44.18 17.01
CA VAL A 285 13.25 44.85 15.76
C VAL A 285 12.51 46.17 16.07
N PRO A 286 12.86 47.29 15.40
CA PRO A 286 12.17 48.57 15.60
C PRO A 286 10.67 48.47 15.26
N PRO A 287 9.78 49.18 15.97
CA PRO A 287 8.34 49.12 15.70
C PRO A 287 7.95 49.66 14.32
N GLN A 288 8.82 50.43 13.67
CA GLN A 288 8.63 50.96 12.33
C GLN A 288 9.12 50.01 11.22
N ALA A 289 9.72 48.88 11.58
CA ALA A 289 10.24 47.91 10.62
C ALA A 289 9.13 47.02 10.04
N THR A 290 9.36 46.49 8.83
CA THR A 290 8.44 45.57 8.16
C THR A 290 8.26 44.31 9.00
N ARG A 291 6.99 43.89 9.17
CA ARG A 291 6.69 42.63 9.86
C ARG A 291 7.15 41.45 9.00
N PRO A 292 7.77 40.42 9.59
CA PRO A 292 8.21 39.27 8.83
C PRO A 292 7.04 38.57 8.14
N ASP A 293 7.18 38.33 6.84
CA ASP A 293 6.25 37.58 6.02
C ASP A 293 6.99 36.72 5.00
N CYS A 294 6.35 35.64 4.53
CA CYS A 294 6.87 34.77 3.48
C CYS A 294 6.26 35.10 2.10
N ALA A 295 5.73 36.31 1.91
CA ALA A 295 5.02 36.73 0.70
C ALA A 295 5.83 37.73 -0.14
N SER A 296 6.55 38.64 0.51
CA SER A 296 7.32 39.70 -0.13
C SER A 296 8.82 39.58 0.21
N PRO A 297 9.72 40.02 -0.68
CA PRO A 297 11.15 40.09 -0.37
C PRO A 297 11.44 40.90 0.89
N ALA A 298 10.63 41.94 1.15
CA ALA A 298 10.78 42.81 2.31
C ALA A 298 10.45 42.09 3.64
N GLY A 299 9.58 41.08 3.61
CA GLY A 299 9.25 40.25 4.78
C GLY A 299 10.42 39.40 5.28
N CYS A 300 11.42 39.14 4.44
CA CYS A 300 12.60 38.36 4.83
C CYS A 300 13.63 39.15 5.66
N LEU A 301 13.69 40.49 5.53
CA LEU A 301 14.75 41.35 6.08
C LEU A 301 14.93 41.24 7.60
N PHE A 302 13.84 41.03 8.35
CA PHE A 302 13.85 40.96 9.82
C PHE A 302 13.48 39.58 10.35
N CYS A 303 13.60 38.54 9.52
CA CYS A 303 13.26 37.16 9.88
C CYS A 303 14.46 36.41 10.46
N VAL A 304 14.28 35.71 11.60
CA VAL A 304 15.33 34.89 12.26
C VAL A 304 15.83 33.75 11.37
N HIS A 305 14.97 33.28 10.47
CA HIS A 305 15.24 32.14 9.60
C HIS A 305 15.87 32.52 8.27
N HIS A 306 16.00 33.81 7.98
CA HIS A 306 16.71 34.29 6.81
C HIS A 306 18.23 34.18 7.01
N ARG A 307 18.93 33.72 5.98
CA ARG A 307 20.39 33.72 5.87
C ARG A 307 20.74 34.50 4.63
N ASP A 308 21.41 35.64 4.81
CA ASP A 308 21.82 36.51 3.72
C ASP A 308 22.97 35.86 2.91
N VAL A 309 23.29 36.44 1.76
CA VAL A 309 24.38 35.99 0.89
C VAL A 309 25.72 36.30 1.57
N ASP A 310 26.43 35.25 1.98
CA ASP A 310 27.76 35.36 2.61
C ASP A 310 28.86 35.40 1.54
N SER A 311 28.98 36.53 0.83
CA SER A 311 30.06 36.79 -0.13
C SER A 311 30.68 38.17 0.06
N GLU A 312 32.00 38.26 -0.17
CA GLU A 312 32.76 39.51 -0.02
C GLU A 312 32.17 40.64 -0.88
N ASP A 313 31.86 40.36 -2.15
CA ASP A 313 31.27 41.34 -3.08
C ASP A 313 29.91 41.87 -2.60
N HIS A 314 29.06 41.01 -2.03
CA HIS A 314 27.74 41.40 -1.53
C HIS A 314 27.86 42.26 -0.27
N VAL A 315 28.72 41.85 0.67
CA VAL A 315 29.02 42.63 1.88
C VAL A 315 29.61 44.00 1.52
N TRP A 316 30.55 44.04 0.57
CA TRP A 316 31.15 45.27 0.07
C TRP A 316 30.13 46.19 -0.60
N SER A 317 29.21 45.62 -1.39
CA SER A 317 28.12 46.35 -2.04
C SER A 317 27.19 46.99 -1.02
N LEU A 318 26.79 46.25 0.03
CA LEU A 318 25.94 46.76 1.10
C LEU A 318 26.63 47.87 1.91
N ALA A 319 27.91 47.68 2.25
CA ALA A 319 28.69 48.68 2.98
C ALA A 319 28.84 49.98 2.16
N SER A 320 29.18 49.85 0.88
CA SER A 320 29.32 50.98 -0.05
C SER A 320 27.98 51.70 -0.25
N PHE A 321 26.89 50.95 -0.43
CA PHE A 321 25.55 51.52 -0.56
C PHE A 321 25.12 52.28 0.69
N ARG A 322 25.35 51.72 1.89
CA ARG A 322 25.10 52.41 3.16
C ARG A 322 25.86 53.73 3.25
N HIS A 323 27.13 53.74 2.85
CA HIS A 323 27.96 54.94 2.86
C HIS A 323 27.39 56.02 1.93
N LEU A 324 27.10 55.65 0.68
CA LEU A 324 26.51 56.57 -0.32
C LEU A 324 25.15 57.11 0.14
N LYS A 325 24.28 56.26 0.68
CA LYS A 325 22.96 56.69 1.19
C LYS A 325 23.09 57.65 2.36
N SER A 326 24.07 57.45 3.23
CA SER A 326 24.34 58.37 4.34
C SER A 326 24.76 59.76 3.85
N LEU A 327 25.58 59.82 2.77
CA LEU A 327 25.96 61.08 2.14
C LEU A 327 24.77 61.77 1.45
N GLU A 328 23.90 61.01 0.79
CA GLU A 328 22.67 61.52 0.16
C GLU A 328 21.74 62.15 1.21
N LEU A 329 21.44 61.42 2.29
CA LEU A 329 20.60 61.91 3.39
C LEU A 329 21.21 63.10 4.13
N ALA A 330 22.54 63.20 4.17
CA ALA A 330 23.22 64.37 4.74
C ALA A 330 23.05 65.63 3.87
N ARG A 331 22.95 65.47 2.54
CA ARG A 331 22.69 66.57 1.58
C ARG A 331 21.24 67.04 1.62
N ASP A 332 20.31 66.14 1.87
CA ASP A 332 18.86 66.44 1.97
C ASP A 332 18.45 67.10 3.30
N ARG A 333 19.39 67.52 4.16
CA ARG A 333 19.07 68.39 5.29
C ARG A 333 18.61 69.75 4.76
N SER A 334 17.28 69.92 4.62
CA SER A 334 16.65 71.22 4.48
C SER A 334 17.20 72.17 5.55
N SER A 335 17.63 73.36 5.14
CA SER A 335 18.08 74.42 6.05
C SER A 335 17.10 74.56 7.23
N PRO A 336 17.58 74.80 8.45
CA PRO A 336 16.70 74.98 9.60
C PRO A 336 15.70 76.11 9.29
N PRO A 337 14.45 76.01 9.76
CA PRO A 337 13.43 77.02 9.50
C PRO A 337 13.85 78.33 10.17
N GLY A 338 14.49 79.23 9.41
CA GLY A 338 14.97 80.51 9.91
C GLY A 338 16.12 81.18 9.15
N SER A 339 16.82 80.50 8.23
CA SER A 339 17.86 81.17 7.45
C SER A 339 17.25 82.01 6.33
N ARG A 340 17.28 83.35 6.49
CA ARG A 340 16.95 84.32 5.44
C ARG A 340 17.67 83.98 4.12
N PRO A 341 17.03 84.11 2.95
CA PRO A 341 17.72 83.90 1.69
C PRO A 341 18.84 84.95 1.57
N GLY A 342 20.08 84.47 1.53
CA GLY A 342 21.25 85.30 1.23
C GLY A 342 21.13 85.87 -0.17
N ASN A 343 21.60 87.10 -0.34
CA ASN A 343 21.56 87.84 -1.61
C ASN A 343 22.04 86.95 -2.78
N PRO A 344 21.38 87.05 -3.96
CA PRO A 344 21.76 86.26 -5.11
C PRO A 344 23.22 86.54 -5.51
N HIS A 345 23.91 85.45 -5.85
CA HIS A 345 25.29 85.45 -6.28
C HIS A 345 25.48 86.34 -7.53
N PRO A 346 26.50 87.21 -7.62
CA PRO A 346 26.65 88.19 -8.69
C PRO A 346 26.78 87.60 -10.10
N ALA A 347 27.01 86.30 -10.24
CA ALA A 347 26.97 85.60 -11.54
C ALA A 347 25.56 85.40 -12.12
N ALA A 348 24.50 85.67 -11.36
CA ALA A 348 23.12 85.66 -11.86
C ALA A 348 22.67 87.04 -12.42
N LEU A 349 23.58 88.01 -12.50
CA LEU A 349 23.35 89.37 -13.01
C LEU A 349 24.23 89.71 -14.23
N ALA A 350 24.77 88.72 -14.94
CA ALA A 350 25.50 88.90 -16.20
C ALA A 350 24.98 87.97 -17.29
#